data_AF-A0A7J7R4Y9-F1
#
_entry.id   AF-A0A7J7R4Y9-F1
#
_cell.length_a   1.000
_cell.length_b   1.000
_cell.length_c   1.000
_cell.angle_alpha   90.00
_cell.angle_beta   90.00
_cell.angle_gamma   90.00
#
_symmetry.space_group_name_H-M   'P 1'
#
loop_
_entity.id
_entity.type
_entity.pdbx_description
1 polymer ?
#
loop_
_entity_poly.entity_id
_entity_poly.type
_entity_poly.pdbx_seq_one_letter_code
_entity_poly.pdbx_strand_id
1 'polypeptide(L)'
;MECAFHPLFSLTSGTCRLDYRRPENRSFYLALYKQMSFLEKRGCPRTALEYCKLILSLEPDEDPLCMLLLVDHLALRARDYEYLIRLFQEWEAHRNLSQLPNFAFSVPLAYFLLSQQADLPEQELSSAREKASLLVRQALIMFPGVLMPLLECCSVRPDAAVACHPFFGPNSEISQPPALSQLVSLYLGRSHFLWKEPAIMSWLEENVREVLQAVDAGDPAVEECENRRKVLYQRAPRNIHRHVVLSEIKEAVAALPPDVTTQSVMGFDPLPPSDTIYSYTRPERLSPVSHGNTIALFFRSLLPSYTMEGERQEDGGAEGLDHNQGLNRLMLAVRDMMATFHFHDPEAPHEDHAEGDGEWD
;
A
#
# COMPACT_ATOMS: atom_id res chain seq x y z
N MET A 1 -11.79 5.15 19.04
CA MET A 1 -11.21 6.50 19.29
C MET A 1 -12.33 7.54 19.36
N GLU A 2 -13.29 7.41 20.29
CA GLU A 2 -14.49 8.27 20.24
C GLU A 2 -14.47 9.45 21.22
N CYS A 3 -13.48 9.58 22.12
CA CYS A 3 -13.50 10.69 23.09
C CYS A 3 -12.15 11.38 23.35
N ALA A 4 -11.04 10.67 23.60
CA ALA A 4 -9.69 11.24 23.70
C ALA A 4 -8.65 10.12 23.89
N PHE A 5 -7.38 10.39 23.60
CA PHE A 5 -6.29 9.57 24.13
C PHE A 5 -6.09 9.87 25.63
N HIS A 6 -5.49 8.90 26.35
CA HIS A 6 -5.10 9.12 27.74
C HIS A 6 -4.16 10.34 27.84
N PRO A 7 -4.23 11.19 28.88
CA PRO A 7 -3.39 12.40 28.98
C PRO A 7 -1.88 12.15 28.93
N LEU A 8 -1.43 10.94 29.30
CA LEU A 8 -0.03 10.53 29.21
C LEU A 8 0.39 10.03 27.82
N PHE A 9 -0.56 9.84 26.91
CA PHE A 9 -0.27 9.46 25.54
C PHE A 9 0.17 10.69 24.76
N SER A 10 1.48 10.90 24.70
CA SER A 10 2.11 11.96 23.91
C SER A 10 2.73 11.39 22.65
N LEU A 11 2.16 11.72 21.49
CA LEU A 11 2.68 11.31 20.17
C LEU A 11 4.08 11.86 19.90
N THR A 12 4.48 12.97 20.54
CA THR A 12 5.79 13.60 20.34
C THR A 12 6.90 12.96 21.18
N SER A 13 6.55 12.12 22.15
CA SER A 13 7.53 11.49 23.05
C SER A 13 8.30 10.33 22.41
N GLY A 14 7.79 9.74 21.33
CA GLY A 14 8.36 8.53 20.69
C GLY A 14 8.29 7.25 21.55
N THR A 15 7.69 7.31 22.74
CA THR A 15 7.61 6.17 23.69
C THR A 15 6.20 5.57 23.79
N CYS A 16 5.22 6.20 23.15
CA CYS A 16 3.85 5.71 23.13
C CYS A 16 3.73 4.51 22.17
N ARG A 17 3.41 3.35 22.72
CA ARG A 17 3.17 2.11 21.95
C ARG A 17 1.68 1.84 21.79
N LEU A 18 1.29 1.33 20.63
CA LEU A 18 -0.10 1.03 20.32
C LEU A 18 -0.20 -0.31 19.59
N ASP A 19 -0.55 -1.38 20.31
CA ASP A 19 -0.59 -2.75 19.77
C ASP A 19 -1.61 -2.89 18.61
N TYR A 20 -1.13 -3.20 17.39
CA TYR A 20 -1.97 -3.35 16.20
C TYR A 20 -2.84 -4.62 16.21
N ARG A 21 -2.54 -5.60 17.08
CA ARG A 21 -3.36 -6.82 17.22
C ARG A 21 -4.73 -6.51 17.80
N ARG A 22 -4.89 -5.39 18.51
CA ARG A 22 -6.18 -4.90 19.01
C ARG A 22 -6.97 -4.22 17.90
N PRO A 23 -8.16 -4.73 17.50
CA PRO A 23 -8.95 -4.15 16.40
C PRO A 23 -9.25 -2.66 16.56
N GLU A 24 -9.42 -2.20 17.80
CA GLU A 24 -9.74 -0.82 18.15
C GLU A 24 -8.65 0.16 17.69
N ASN A 25 -7.40 -0.30 17.67
CA ASN A 25 -6.23 0.50 17.30
C ASN A 25 -6.02 0.58 15.78
N ARG A 26 -6.46 -0.43 15.02
CA ARG A 26 -6.17 -0.54 13.57
C ARG A 26 -6.69 0.65 12.77
N SER A 27 -7.87 1.14 13.14
CA SER A 27 -8.47 2.32 12.52
C SER A 27 -7.56 3.56 12.61
N PHE A 28 -6.80 3.71 13.71
CA PHE A 28 -5.86 4.81 13.89
C PHE A 28 -4.67 4.69 12.94
N TYR A 29 -4.05 3.52 12.90
CA TYR A 29 -2.95 3.22 11.98
C TYR A 29 -3.35 3.47 10.52
N LEU A 30 -4.53 2.98 10.11
CA LEU A 30 -5.03 3.16 8.75
C LEU A 30 -5.38 4.61 8.44
N ALA A 31 -5.91 5.37 9.41
CA ALA A 31 -6.16 6.80 9.25
C ALA A 31 -4.85 7.59 9.07
N LEU A 32 -3.84 7.32 9.89
CA LEU A 32 -2.51 7.93 9.75
C LEU A 32 -1.86 7.56 8.41
N TYR A 33 -1.93 6.29 8.00
CA TYR A 33 -1.41 5.84 6.72
C TYR A 33 -2.10 6.54 5.55
N LYS A 34 -3.44 6.62 5.56
CA LYS A 34 -4.20 7.34 4.52
C LYS A 34 -3.83 8.81 4.46
N GLN A 35 -3.68 9.47 5.61
CA GLN A 35 -3.26 10.87 5.68
C GLN A 35 -1.85 11.06 5.13
N MET A 36 -0.91 10.18 5.48
CA MET A 36 0.45 10.17 4.95
C MET A 36 0.45 10.02 3.42
N SER A 37 -0.24 9.03 2.88
CA SER A 37 -0.34 8.79 1.43
C SER A 37 -0.99 9.97 0.71
N PHE A 38 -1.97 10.64 1.33
CA PHE A 38 -2.56 11.85 0.78
C PHE A 38 -1.57 13.03 0.73
N LEU A 39 -0.77 13.22 1.78
CA LEU A 39 0.27 14.26 1.83
C LEU A 39 1.38 14.00 0.80
N GLU A 40 1.77 12.74 0.62
CA GLU A 40 2.75 12.32 -0.38
C GLU A 40 2.27 12.66 -1.80
N LYS A 41 1.02 12.32 -2.15
CA LYS A 41 0.38 12.66 -3.44
C LYS A 41 0.22 14.17 -3.66
N ARG A 42 0.10 14.96 -2.58
CA ARG A 42 0.05 16.44 -2.64
C ARG A 42 1.42 17.11 -2.76
N GLY A 43 2.51 16.34 -2.83
CA GLY A 43 3.85 16.91 -2.92
C GLY A 43 4.35 17.48 -1.58
N CYS A 44 3.86 16.95 -0.46
CA CYS A 44 4.36 17.27 0.89
C CYS A 44 5.18 16.10 1.48
N PRO A 45 6.29 15.67 0.85
CA PRO A 45 7.02 14.47 1.24
C PRO A 45 7.63 14.58 2.63
N ARG A 46 8.06 15.77 3.06
CA ARG A 46 8.62 15.99 4.40
C ARG A 46 7.57 15.73 5.49
N THR A 47 6.36 16.26 5.33
CA THR A 47 5.27 16.01 6.28
C THR A 47 4.85 14.54 6.24
N ALA A 48 4.77 13.94 5.05
CA ALA A 48 4.49 12.50 4.91
C ALA A 48 5.55 11.64 5.62
N LEU A 49 6.83 12.01 5.52
CA LEU A 49 7.91 11.34 6.24
C LEU A 49 7.71 11.38 7.76
N GLU A 50 7.28 12.52 8.32
CA GLU A 50 6.96 12.61 9.76
C GLU A 50 5.79 11.72 10.17
N TYR A 51 4.76 11.57 9.32
CA TYR A 51 3.70 10.58 9.57
C TYR A 51 4.22 9.14 9.47
N CYS A 52 5.13 8.85 8.54
CA CYS A 52 5.75 7.52 8.42
C CYS A 52 6.55 7.18 9.68
N LYS A 53 7.39 8.11 10.16
CA LYS A 53 8.11 8.02 11.43
C LYS A 53 7.16 7.81 12.60
N LEU A 54 6.05 8.55 12.64
CA LEU A 54 5.03 8.42 13.68
C LEU A 54 4.43 7.01 13.70
N ILE A 55 3.96 6.51 12.56
CA ILE A 55 3.37 5.17 12.45
C ILE A 55 4.38 4.10 12.89
N LEU A 56 5.63 4.19 12.43
CA LEU A 56 6.68 3.26 12.81
C LEU A 56 6.99 3.32 14.31
N SER A 57 6.91 4.51 14.94
CA SER A 57 7.17 4.67 16.39
C SER A 57 6.12 4.03 17.29
N LEU A 58 4.90 3.80 16.79
CA LEU A 58 3.83 3.17 17.57
C LEU A 58 4.10 1.68 17.84
N GLU A 59 4.75 0.99 16.91
CA GLU A 59 5.12 -0.42 17.03
C GLU A 59 6.36 -0.73 16.15
N PRO A 60 7.57 -0.28 16.58
CA PRO A 60 8.77 -0.33 15.74
C PRO A 60 9.28 -1.74 15.47
N ASP A 61 9.03 -2.66 16.40
CA ASP A 61 9.52 -4.04 16.32
C ASP A 61 8.66 -4.88 15.36
N GLU A 62 7.33 -4.87 15.49
CA GLU A 62 6.47 -5.65 14.59
C GLU A 62 6.26 -4.98 13.23
N ASP A 63 6.36 -3.64 13.17
CA ASP A 63 6.07 -2.83 11.98
C ASP A 63 4.83 -3.34 11.22
N PRO A 64 3.62 -3.21 11.82
CA PRO A 64 2.43 -3.89 11.33
C PRO A 64 1.98 -3.41 9.95
N LEU A 65 2.38 -2.20 9.54
CA LEU A 65 2.10 -1.66 8.22
C LEU A 65 3.32 -1.70 7.28
N CYS A 66 4.42 -2.34 7.68
CA CYS A 66 5.69 -2.38 6.96
C CYS A 66 6.14 -1.00 6.47
N MET A 67 6.15 0.00 7.36
CA MET A 67 6.59 1.35 7.06
C MET A 67 8.05 1.40 6.62
N LEU A 68 8.87 0.42 7.02
CA LEU A 68 10.23 0.24 6.50
C LEU A 68 10.28 0.01 4.97
N LEU A 69 9.21 -0.49 4.34
CA LEU A 69 9.13 -0.62 2.87
C LEU A 69 8.78 0.68 2.14
N LEU A 70 8.63 1.79 2.87
CA LEU A 70 8.21 3.10 2.35
C LEU A 70 9.08 4.27 2.82
N VAL A 71 9.67 4.17 4.01
CA VAL A 71 10.40 5.26 4.66
C VAL A 71 11.56 5.79 3.81
N ASP A 72 12.23 4.91 3.07
CA ASP A 72 13.33 5.24 2.16
C ASP A 72 12.87 6.18 1.03
N HIS A 73 11.74 5.85 0.41
CA HIS A 73 11.14 6.65 -0.65
C HIS A 73 10.78 8.05 -0.16
N LEU A 74 10.12 8.14 1.00
CA LEU A 74 9.73 9.42 1.58
C LEU A 74 10.95 10.26 1.99
N ALA A 75 11.99 9.64 2.54
CA ALA A 75 13.23 10.32 2.89
C ALA A 75 13.94 10.89 1.65
N LEU A 76 14.07 10.11 0.58
CA LEU A 76 14.66 10.58 -0.68
C LEU A 76 13.85 11.73 -1.29
N ARG A 77 12.51 11.62 -1.33
CA ARG A 77 11.63 12.70 -1.82
C ARG A 77 11.68 13.96 -0.96
N ALA A 78 11.86 13.80 0.35
CA ALA A 78 12.01 14.91 1.30
C ALA A 78 13.43 15.53 1.26
N ARG A 79 14.37 14.94 0.50
CA ARG A 79 15.80 15.27 0.49
C ARG A 79 16.47 15.16 1.86
N ASP A 80 15.93 14.28 2.71
CA ASP A 80 16.47 13.99 4.05
C ASP A 80 17.37 12.74 3.97
N TYR A 81 18.47 12.88 3.22
CA TYR A 81 19.39 11.78 2.90
C TYR A 81 20.14 11.28 4.14
N GLU A 82 20.55 12.21 5.00
CA GLU A 82 21.25 11.90 6.26
C GLU A 82 20.37 11.08 7.19
N TYR A 83 19.08 11.40 7.30
CA TYR A 83 18.13 10.60 8.08
C TYR A 83 18.06 9.16 7.58
N LEU A 84 17.93 8.94 6.26
CA LEU A 84 17.87 7.58 5.69
C LEU A 84 19.16 6.80 5.97
N ILE A 85 20.32 7.45 5.77
CA ILE A 85 21.63 6.84 6.03
C ILE A 85 21.77 6.48 7.50
N ARG A 86 21.38 7.38 8.40
CA ARG A 86 21.43 7.15 9.85
C ARG A 86 20.52 6.01 10.27
N LEU A 87 19.27 5.99 9.76
CA LEU A 87 18.33 4.90 10.00
C LEU A 87 18.95 3.56 9.55
N PHE A 88 19.54 3.52 8.37
CA PHE A 88 20.21 2.32 7.87
C PHE A 88 21.35 1.87 8.80
N GLN A 89 22.24 2.77 9.18
CA GLN A 89 23.39 2.45 10.04
C GLN A 89 22.97 1.94 11.43
N GLU A 90 21.93 2.55 12.02
CA GLU A 90 21.47 2.18 13.36
C GLU A 90 20.67 0.86 13.34
N TRP A 91 19.88 0.60 12.28
CA TRP A 91 18.92 -0.51 12.27
C TRP A 91 19.35 -1.73 11.45
N GLU A 92 20.38 -1.62 10.60
CA GLU A 92 20.85 -2.74 9.76
C GLU A 92 21.12 -4.01 10.58
N ALA A 93 21.82 -3.87 11.72
CA ALA A 93 22.26 -5.01 12.53
C ALA A 93 21.12 -5.87 13.09
N HIS A 94 19.94 -5.28 13.31
CA HIS A 94 18.81 -5.99 13.93
C HIS A 94 17.57 -6.10 13.04
N ARG A 95 17.50 -5.35 11.93
CA ARG A 95 16.43 -5.45 10.92
C ARG A 95 16.86 -6.05 9.59
N ASN A 96 18.16 -6.19 9.34
CA ASN A 96 18.71 -6.64 8.06
C ASN A 96 18.16 -5.84 6.87
N LEU A 97 18.22 -4.50 6.95
CA LEU A 97 17.64 -3.61 5.94
C LEU A 97 18.27 -3.81 4.56
N SER A 98 19.54 -4.19 4.46
CA SER A 98 20.22 -4.52 3.20
C SER A 98 19.57 -5.71 2.46
N GLN A 99 18.78 -6.53 3.15
CA GLN A 99 18.00 -7.62 2.56
C GLN A 99 16.67 -7.13 1.97
N LEU A 100 16.35 -5.85 2.07
CA LEU A 100 15.18 -5.28 1.42
C LEU A 100 15.62 -4.51 0.16
N PRO A 101 15.07 -4.82 -1.03
CA PRO A 101 15.47 -4.14 -2.26
C PRO A 101 15.35 -2.62 -2.18
N ASN A 102 14.32 -2.10 -1.50
CA ASN A 102 14.13 -0.67 -1.35
C ASN A 102 15.32 0.00 -0.63
N PHE A 103 15.77 -0.51 0.51
CA PHE A 103 16.95 0.03 1.20
C PHE A 103 18.25 -0.20 0.43
N ALA A 104 18.43 -1.40 -0.14
CA ALA A 104 19.63 -1.76 -0.88
C ALA A 104 19.90 -0.79 -2.05
N PHE A 105 18.86 -0.25 -2.68
CA PHE A 105 18.98 0.73 -3.76
C PHE A 105 18.82 2.19 -3.30
N SER A 106 17.97 2.48 -2.33
CA SER A 106 17.72 3.85 -1.87
C SER A 106 18.86 4.43 -1.03
N VAL A 107 19.55 3.61 -0.23
CA VAL A 107 20.69 4.05 0.60
C VAL A 107 21.89 4.47 -0.25
N PRO A 108 22.40 3.68 -1.23
CA PRO A 108 23.46 4.15 -2.12
C PRO A 108 23.03 5.38 -2.90
N LEU A 109 21.77 5.47 -3.33
CA LEU A 109 21.25 6.66 -4.00
C LEU A 109 21.31 7.90 -3.08
N ALA A 110 21.02 7.76 -1.79
CA ALA A 110 21.16 8.85 -0.82
C ALA A 110 22.62 9.32 -0.68
N TYR A 111 23.58 8.39 -0.61
CA TYR A 111 25.01 8.73 -0.60
C TYR A 111 25.44 9.41 -1.91
N PHE A 112 24.95 8.93 -3.06
CA PHE A 112 25.24 9.55 -4.36
C PHE A 112 24.71 10.97 -4.40
N LEU A 113 23.46 11.20 -3.97
CA LEU A 113 22.87 12.54 -3.95
C LEU A 113 23.59 13.49 -2.98
N LEU A 114 24.06 13.01 -1.82
CA LEU A 114 24.93 13.79 -0.94
C LEU A 114 26.26 14.15 -1.62
N SER A 115 26.85 13.22 -2.38
CA SER A 115 28.10 13.48 -3.12
C SER A 115 27.96 14.52 -4.24
N GLN A 116 26.74 14.91 -4.61
CA GLN A 116 26.47 15.97 -5.58
C GLN A 116 26.19 17.34 -4.92
N GLN A 117 26.16 17.44 -3.59
CA GLN A 117 25.90 18.70 -2.91
C GLN A 117 27.13 19.62 -2.95
N ALA A 118 26.95 20.89 -3.32
CA ALA A 118 28.05 21.84 -3.45
C ALA A 118 28.60 22.35 -2.10
N ASP A 119 27.87 22.13 -1.01
CA ASP A 119 28.14 22.75 0.30
C ASP A 119 29.12 21.95 1.17
N LEU A 120 29.50 20.73 0.77
CA LEU A 120 30.37 19.85 1.56
C LEU A 120 31.82 19.88 1.06
N PRO A 121 32.82 19.58 1.93
CA PRO A 121 34.21 19.45 1.54
C PRO A 121 34.42 18.37 0.46
N GLU A 122 35.33 18.61 -0.48
CA GLU A 122 35.61 17.67 -1.59
C GLU A 122 35.95 16.25 -1.13
N GLN A 123 36.65 16.12 0.01
CA GLN A 123 36.96 14.82 0.60
C GLN A 123 35.71 14.06 1.05
N GLU A 124 34.73 14.75 1.64
CA GLU A 124 33.46 14.15 2.07
C GLU A 124 32.62 13.74 0.86
N LEU A 125 32.60 14.56 -0.19
CA LEU A 125 31.92 14.27 -1.45
C LEU A 125 32.50 13.02 -2.12
N SER A 126 33.84 12.93 -2.21
CA SER A 126 34.51 11.75 -2.79
C SER A 126 34.21 10.49 -1.98
N SER A 127 34.31 10.58 -0.65
CA SER A 127 34.02 9.44 0.23
C SER A 127 32.56 8.97 0.11
N ALA A 128 31.61 9.91 0.04
CA ALA A 128 30.20 9.61 -0.17
C ALA A 128 29.97 8.93 -1.53
N ARG A 129 30.61 9.41 -2.61
CA ARG A 129 30.50 8.81 -3.95
C ARG A 129 31.08 7.39 -3.99
N GLU A 130 32.24 7.17 -3.40
CA GLU A 130 32.86 5.83 -3.30
C GLU A 130 31.96 4.85 -2.55
N LYS A 131 31.40 5.29 -1.41
CA LYS A 131 30.48 4.49 -0.61
C LYS A 131 29.17 4.20 -1.35
N ALA A 132 28.64 5.18 -2.08
CA ALA A 132 27.48 4.99 -2.96
C ALA A 132 27.75 3.90 -4.00
N SER A 133 28.86 4.01 -4.73
CA SER A 133 29.25 3.05 -5.76
C SER A 133 29.46 1.65 -5.18
N LEU A 134 30.11 1.51 -4.02
CA LEU A 134 30.29 0.22 -3.36
C LEU A 134 28.93 -0.43 -3.04
N LEU A 135 28.03 0.33 -2.40
CA LEU A 135 26.73 -0.19 -1.97
C LEU A 135 25.80 -0.52 -3.14
N VAL A 136 25.79 0.27 -4.22
CA VAL A 136 24.97 -0.04 -5.40
C VAL A 136 25.48 -1.28 -6.14
N ARG A 137 26.81 -1.50 -6.19
CA ARG A 137 27.40 -2.74 -6.73
C ARG A 137 26.95 -3.96 -5.91
N GLN A 138 26.99 -3.87 -4.59
CA GLN A 138 26.46 -4.92 -3.71
C GLN A 138 24.96 -5.15 -3.93
N ALA A 139 24.17 -4.09 -4.09
CA ALA A 139 22.74 -4.19 -4.37
C ALA A 139 22.46 -4.87 -5.71
N LEU A 140 23.21 -4.53 -6.77
CA LEU A 140 23.10 -5.15 -8.09
C LEU A 140 23.49 -6.65 -8.06
N ILE A 141 24.47 -7.05 -7.25
CA ILE A 141 24.83 -8.46 -7.06
C ILE A 141 23.74 -9.21 -6.27
N MET A 142 23.22 -8.58 -5.20
CA MET A 142 22.20 -9.16 -4.34
C MET A 142 20.83 -9.25 -5.04
N PHE A 143 20.50 -8.31 -5.92
CA PHE A 143 19.19 -8.18 -6.55
C PHE A 143 19.30 -7.89 -8.07
N PRO A 144 19.84 -8.82 -8.88
CA PRO A 144 20.13 -8.57 -10.29
C PRO A 144 18.90 -8.21 -11.12
N GLY A 145 17.75 -8.85 -10.87
CA GLY A 145 16.51 -8.57 -11.61
C GLY A 145 15.78 -7.28 -11.21
N VAL A 146 16.44 -6.36 -10.49
CA VAL A 146 15.97 -4.97 -10.37
C VAL A 146 16.38 -4.15 -11.58
N LEU A 147 17.53 -4.43 -12.19
CA LEU A 147 18.13 -3.56 -13.20
C LEU A 147 17.26 -3.41 -14.45
N MET A 148 16.90 -4.53 -15.09
CA MET A 148 16.15 -4.50 -16.35
C MET A 148 14.76 -3.88 -16.19
N PRO A 149 13.95 -4.22 -15.17
CA PRO A 149 12.66 -3.58 -14.95
C PRO A 149 12.79 -2.09 -14.56
N LEU A 150 13.86 -1.70 -13.86
CA LEU A 150 14.15 -0.30 -13.58
C LEU A 150 14.40 0.49 -14.87
N LEU A 151 15.26 -0.03 -15.75
CA LEU A 151 15.55 0.61 -17.05
C LEU A 151 14.30 0.72 -17.91
N GLU A 152 13.44 -0.30 -17.91
CA GLU A 152 12.14 -0.26 -18.60
C GLU A 152 11.23 0.85 -18.05
N CYS A 153 11.06 0.92 -16.71
CA CYS A 153 10.29 1.98 -16.05
C CYS A 153 10.85 3.39 -16.33
N CYS A 154 12.16 3.49 -16.55
CA CYS A 154 12.85 4.72 -16.90
C CYS A 154 12.90 5.00 -18.41
N SER A 155 12.40 4.08 -19.23
CA SER A 155 12.47 4.15 -20.71
C SER A 155 13.91 4.26 -21.25
N VAL A 156 14.87 3.65 -20.55
CA VAL A 156 16.28 3.58 -20.92
C VAL A 156 16.55 2.24 -21.59
N ARG A 157 17.27 2.24 -22.71
CA ARG A 157 17.67 1.01 -23.39
C ARG A 157 19.06 0.58 -22.90
N PRO A 158 19.22 -0.63 -22.34
CA PRO A 158 20.54 -1.15 -22.01
C PRO A 158 21.32 -1.49 -23.28
N ASP A 159 22.65 -1.42 -23.17
CA ASP A 159 23.55 -1.93 -24.20
C ASP A 159 23.37 -3.43 -24.40
N ALA A 160 23.66 -3.93 -25.60
CA ALA A 160 23.57 -5.35 -25.93
C ALA A 160 24.42 -6.23 -25.00
N ALA A 161 25.56 -5.70 -24.52
CA ALA A 161 26.42 -6.38 -23.57
C ALA A 161 25.71 -6.65 -22.23
N VAL A 162 24.86 -5.73 -21.76
CA VAL A 162 24.09 -5.88 -20.52
C VAL A 162 22.84 -6.72 -20.76
N ALA A 163 22.09 -6.40 -21.83
CA ALA A 163 20.82 -7.06 -22.14
C ALA A 163 20.96 -8.56 -22.42
N CYS A 164 22.06 -8.97 -23.07
CA CYS A 164 22.33 -10.36 -23.39
C CYS A 164 23.12 -11.10 -22.29
N HIS A 165 23.58 -10.40 -21.25
CA HIS A 165 24.39 -11.02 -20.21
C HIS A 165 23.55 -11.99 -19.36
N PRO A 166 24.02 -13.21 -19.05
CA PRO A 166 23.25 -14.18 -18.26
C PRO A 166 22.83 -13.66 -16.88
N PHE A 167 23.64 -12.77 -16.28
CA PHE A 167 23.43 -12.25 -14.93
C PHE A 167 22.29 -11.24 -14.80
N PHE A 168 22.14 -10.32 -15.76
CA PHE A 168 21.08 -9.30 -15.76
C PHE A 168 19.98 -9.57 -16.78
N GLY A 169 20.21 -10.47 -17.73
CA GLY A 169 19.26 -10.82 -18.78
C GLY A 169 17.98 -11.50 -18.25
N PRO A 170 17.09 -11.94 -19.15
CA PRO A 170 15.74 -12.40 -18.80
C PRO A 170 15.71 -13.59 -17.83
N ASN A 171 16.76 -14.43 -17.83
CA ASN A 171 16.89 -15.54 -16.88
C ASN A 171 16.98 -15.08 -15.42
N SER A 172 17.52 -13.88 -15.19
CA SER A 172 17.67 -13.30 -13.85
C SER A 172 16.34 -12.90 -13.23
N GLU A 173 15.35 -12.53 -14.05
CA GLU A 173 13.99 -12.19 -13.62
C GLU A 173 13.16 -13.46 -13.39
N ILE A 174 13.24 -14.42 -14.32
CA ILE A 174 12.47 -15.67 -14.28
C ILE A 174 12.85 -16.53 -13.07
N SER A 175 14.14 -16.53 -12.71
CA SER A 175 14.65 -17.32 -11.59
C SER A 175 14.39 -16.70 -10.21
N GLN A 176 13.80 -15.51 -10.14
CA GLN A 176 13.58 -14.85 -8.86
C GLN A 176 12.47 -15.51 -8.04
N PRO A 177 12.65 -15.62 -6.71
CA PRO A 177 11.55 -16.02 -5.83
C PRO A 177 10.38 -15.04 -5.90
N PRO A 178 9.11 -15.50 -5.93
CA PRO A 178 7.94 -14.62 -6.09
C PRO A 178 7.82 -13.52 -5.03
N ALA A 179 8.20 -13.80 -3.77
CA ALA A 179 8.19 -12.81 -2.70
C ALA A 179 9.19 -11.68 -2.96
N LEU A 180 10.34 -12.00 -3.57
CA LEU A 180 11.32 -10.98 -3.97
C LEU A 180 10.78 -10.14 -5.13
N SER A 181 10.20 -10.78 -6.15
CA SER A 181 9.59 -10.07 -7.28
C SER A 181 8.52 -9.08 -6.80
N GLN A 182 7.71 -9.45 -5.81
CA GLN A 182 6.75 -8.53 -5.19
C GLN A 182 7.41 -7.32 -4.53
N LEU A 183 8.49 -7.51 -3.78
CA LEU A 183 9.25 -6.41 -3.16
C LEU A 183 9.91 -5.49 -4.20
N VAL A 184 10.43 -6.08 -5.28
CA VAL A 184 11.01 -5.33 -6.41
C VAL A 184 9.93 -4.50 -7.11
N SER A 185 8.78 -5.10 -7.45
CA SER A 185 7.65 -4.37 -8.05
C SER A 185 7.14 -3.25 -7.14
N LEU A 186 7.08 -3.50 -5.82
CA LEU A 186 6.68 -2.49 -4.84
C LEU A 186 7.66 -1.30 -4.82
N TYR A 187 8.97 -1.58 -4.80
CA TYR A 187 10.00 -0.54 -4.83
C TYR A 187 9.98 0.25 -6.15
N LEU A 188 10.00 -0.44 -7.30
CA LEU A 188 10.06 0.21 -8.61
C LEU A 188 8.80 1.01 -8.93
N GLY A 189 7.62 0.43 -8.67
CA GLY A 189 6.34 1.13 -8.84
C GLY A 189 6.26 2.44 -8.05
N ARG A 190 7.04 2.54 -6.96
CA ARG A 190 7.11 3.73 -6.13
C ARG A 190 8.26 4.68 -6.47
N SER A 191 9.47 4.16 -6.69
CA SER A 191 10.71 4.93 -6.64
C SER A 191 11.45 5.02 -7.98
N HIS A 192 11.01 4.35 -9.05
CA HIS A 192 11.72 4.35 -10.35
C HIS A 192 12.00 5.76 -10.87
N PHE A 193 11.09 6.72 -10.67
CA PHE A 193 11.26 8.08 -11.19
C PHE A 193 12.46 8.82 -10.57
N LEU A 194 12.90 8.42 -9.37
CA LEU A 194 14.10 8.98 -8.72
C LEU A 194 15.37 8.66 -9.50
N TRP A 195 15.35 7.61 -10.32
CA TRP A 195 16.48 7.17 -11.13
C TRP A 195 16.55 7.86 -12.49
N LYS A 196 15.50 8.56 -12.92
CA LYS A 196 15.43 9.16 -14.28
C LYS A 196 16.44 10.29 -14.52
N GLU A 197 17.08 10.81 -13.47
CA GLU A 197 18.07 11.88 -13.62
C GLU A 197 19.30 11.38 -14.41
N PRO A 198 19.77 12.10 -15.45
CA PRO A 198 20.89 11.65 -16.27
C PRO A 198 22.18 11.37 -15.48
N ALA A 199 22.45 12.16 -14.44
CA ALA A 199 23.62 11.98 -13.58
C ALA A 199 23.55 10.64 -12.82
N ILE A 200 22.36 10.26 -12.33
CA ILE A 200 22.14 8.98 -11.65
C ILE A 200 22.26 7.82 -12.63
N MET A 201 21.72 7.94 -13.84
CA MET A 201 21.81 6.89 -14.86
C MET A 201 23.24 6.66 -15.33
N SER A 202 24.01 7.73 -15.58
CA SER A 202 25.43 7.62 -15.94
C SER A 202 26.23 6.91 -14.83
N TRP A 203 25.98 7.29 -13.58
CA TRP A 203 26.62 6.64 -12.43
C TRP A 203 26.18 5.18 -12.27
N LEU A 204 24.91 4.85 -12.52
CA LEU A 204 24.44 3.46 -12.50
C LEU A 204 25.12 2.63 -13.59
N GLU A 205 25.27 3.17 -14.80
CA GLU A 205 25.95 2.52 -15.93
C GLU A 205 27.41 2.18 -15.60
N GLU A 206 28.15 3.11 -14.98
CA GLU A 206 29.52 2.89 -14.47
C GLU A 206 29.57 1.66 -13.56
N ASN A 207 28.65 1.58 -12.59
CA ASN A 207 28.62 0.49 -11.61
C ASN A 207 28.15 -0.84 -12.21
N VAL A 208 27.19 -0.82 -13.14
CA VAL A 208 26.75 -2.04 -13.86
C VAL A 208 27.92 -2.68 -14.60
N ARG A 209 28.76 -1.87 -15.26
CA ARG A 209 29.96 -2.35 -15.96
C ARG A 209 30.93 -3.04 -15.01
N GLU A 210 31.17 -2.47 -13.84
CA GLU A 210 32.03 -3.07 -12.82
C GLU A 210 31.45 -4.37 -12.24
N VAL A 211 30.13 -4.43 -12.01
CA VAL A 211 29.48 -5.68 -11.57
C VAL A 211 29.63 -6.77 -12.61
N LEU A 212 29.43 -6.47 -13.90
CA LEU A 212 29.62 -7.46 -14.96
C LEU A 212 31.05 -8.00 -14.99
N GLN A 213 32.05 -7.13 -14.86
CA GLN A 213 33.45 -7.55 -14.78
C GLN A 213 33.72 -8.47 -13.57
N ALA A 214 33.14 -8.17 -12.40
CA ALA A 214 33.28 -9.01 -11.22
C ALA A 214 32.59 -10.37 -11.39
N VAL A 215 31.40 -10.40 -11.99
CA VAL A 215 30.66 -11.63 -12.29
C VAL A 215 31.43 -12.51 -13.27
N ASP A 216 31.96 -11.94 -14.35
CA ASP A 216 32.78 -12.66 -15.33
C ASP A 216 34.10 -13.18 -14.74
N ALA A 217 34.65 -12.47 -13.76
CA ALA A 217 35.81 -12.92 -13.00
C ALA A 217 35.51 -14.04 -12.00
N GLY A 218 34.23 -14.43 -11.83
CA GLY A 218 33.82 -15.50 -10.93
C GLY A 218 33.81 -15.09 -9.46
N ASP A 219 33.41 -13.85 -9.15
CA ASP A 219 33.31 -13.37 -7.77
C ASP A 219 32.41 -14.30 -6.92
N PRO A 220 32.92 -14.88 -5.81
CA PRO A 220 32.15 -15.79 -4.96
C PRO A 220 30.92 -15.14 -4.32
N ALA A 221 30.88 -13.80 -4.21
CA ALA A 221 29.72 -13.08 -3.69
C ALA A 221 28.45 -13.33 -4.52
N VAL A 222 28.59 -13.62 -5.81
CA VAL A 222 27.47 -13.88 -6.72
C VAL A 222 26.69 -15.12 -6.31
N GLU A 223 27.40 -16.23 -6.08
CA GLU A 223 26.81 -17.50 -5.65
C GLU A 223 26.24 -17.39 -4.23
N GLU A 224 26.94 -16.70 -3.33
CA GLU A 224 26.46 -16.45 -1.97
C GLU A 224 25.13 -15.68 -1.98
N CYS A 225 25.04 -14.59 -2.75
CA CYS A 225 23.84 -13.80 -2.91
C CYS A 225 22.69 -14.60 -3.53
N GLU A 226 22.96 -15.45 -4.52
CA GLU A 226 21.95 -16.34 -5.09
C GLU A 226 21.37 -17.32 -4.06
N ASN A 227 22.23 -17.97 -3.27
CA ASN A 227 21.82 -18.88 -2.23
C ASN A 227 21.02 -18.16 -1.12
N ARG A 228 21.46 -16.96 -0.72
CA ARG A 228 20.74 -16.12 0.23
C ARG A 228 19.33 -15.78 -0.28
N ARG A 229 19.18 -15.41 -1.56
CA ARG A 229 17.86 -15.12 -2.14
C ARG A 229 16.92 -16.33 -2.05
N LYS A 230 17.41 -17.53 -2.38
CA LYS A 230 16.62 -18.79 -2.32
C LYS A 230 16.13 -19.12 -0.92
N VAL A 231 16.90 -18.77 0.11
CA VAL A 231 16.54 -19.01 1.52
C VAL A 231 15.57 -17.95 2.03
N LEU A 232 15.84 -16.67 1.78
CA LEU A 232 15.15 -15.55 2.44
C LEU A 232 13.78 -15.22 1.84
N TYR A 233 13.61 -15.35 0.52
CA TYR A 233 12.40 -14.84 -0.17
C TYR A 233 11.43 -15.94 -0.61
N GLN A 234 11.30 -17.01 0.17
CA GLN A 234 10.38 -18.10 -0.16
C GLN A 234 8.92 -17.68 -0.07
N ARG A 235 8.56 -16.90 0.97
CA ARG A 235 7.21 -16.36 1.17
C ARG A 235 7.26 -15.04 1.92
N ALA A 236 6.49 -14.06 1.47
CA ALA A 236 6.35 -12.80 2.18
C ALA A 236 5.48 -12.96 3.44
N PRO A 237 5.82 -12.31 4.56
CA PRO A 237 4.95 -12.24 5.73
C PRO A 237 3.64 -11.49 5.47
N ARG A 238 2.63 -11.73 6.33
CA ARG A 238 1.27 -11.16 6.18
C ARG A 238 1.24 -9.62 6.24
N ASN A 239 2.08 -8.99 7.06
CA ASN A 239 2.20 -7.53 7.11
C ASN A 239 2.75 -6.94 5.80
N ILE A 240 3.64 -7.64 5.08
CA ILE A 240 4.09 -7.23 3.74
C ILE A 240 2.91 -7.29 2.75
N HIS A 241 2.14 -8.37 2.74
CA HIS A 241 0.93 -8.45 1.90
C HIS A 241 -0.07 -7.33 2.22
N ARG A 242 -0.26 -7.01 3.51
CA ARG A 242 -1.08 -5.88 3.95
C ARG A 242 -0.56 -4.56 3.39
N HIS A 243 0.75 -4.33 3.47
CA HIS A 243 1.37 -3.14 2.89
C HIS A 243 1.19 -3.05 1.38
N VAL A 244 1.33 -4.16 0.65
CA VAL A 244 1.10 -4.21 -0.79
C VAL A 244 -0.34 -3.81 -1.13
N VAL A 245 -1.34 -4.37 -0.45
CA VAL A 245 -2.75 -3.97 -0.60
C VAL A 245 -2.93 -2.48 -0.32
N LEU A 246 -2.36 -1.98 0.78
CA LEU A 246 -2.45 -0.57 1.17
C LEU A 246 -1.72 0.39 0.23
N SER A 247 -0.71 -0.09 -0.50
CA SER A 247 0.08 0.73 -1.42
C SER A 247 -0.65 1.06 -2.72
N GLU A 248 -1.62 0.23 -3.12
CA GLU A 248 -2.35 0.33 -4.39
C GLU A 248 -1.46 0.32 -5.64
N ILE A 249 -0.20 -0.14 -5.52
CA ILE A 249 0.73 -0.27 -6.65
C ILE A 249 0.30 -1.48 -7.49
N LYS A 250 -0.14 -1.23 -8.73
CA LYS A 250 -0.82 -2.22 -9.59
C LYS A 250 0.01 -3.48 -9.79
N GLU A 251 1.28 -3.33 -10.11
CA GLU A 251 2.21 -4.43 -10.41
C GLU A 251 2.47 -5.28 -9.16
N ALA A 252 2.62 -4.64 -8.00
CA ALA A 252 2.83 -5.33 -6.73
C ALA A 252 1.55 -6.07 -6.26
N VAL A 253 0.38 -5.45 -6.45
CA VAL A 253 -0.92 -6.05 -6.14
C VAL A 253 -1.21 -7.25 -7.05
N ALA A 254 -0.88 -7.15 -8.34
CA ALA A 254 -1.01 -8.25 -9.29
C ALA A 254 -0.11 -9.45 -8.94
N ALA A 255 1.03 -9.21 -8.27
CA ALA A 255 1.95 -10.24 -7.79
C ALA A 255 1.55 -10.85 -6.42
N LEU A 256 0.39 -10.49 -5.85
CA LEU A 256 -0.07 -11.11 -4.60
C LEU A 256 -0.40 -12.59 -4.81
N PRO A 257 -0.07 -13.46 -3.83
CA PRO A 257 -0.32 -14.88 -3.97
C PRO A 257 -1.84 -15.20 -3.88
N PRO A 258 -2.30 -16.30 -4.49
CA PRO A 258 -3.73 -16.62 -4.59
C PRO A 258 -4.45 -16.75 -3.24
N ASP A 259 -3.74 -17.18 -2.19
CA ASP A 259 -4.25 -17.29 -0.83
C ASP A 259 -4.62 -15.93 -0.22
N VAL A 260 -4.05 -14.83 -0.71
CA VAL A 260 -4.38 -13.46 -0.31
C VAL A 260 -5.48 -12.89 -1.20
N THR A 261 -5.39 -13.06 -2.53
CA THR A 261 -6.35 -12.45 -3.47
C THR A 261 -7.74 -13.07 -3.44
N THR A 262 -7.86 -14.33 -3.00
CA THR A 262 -9.16 -15.01 -2.79
C THR A 262 -9.87 -14.59 -1.51
N GLN A 263 -9.17 -13.97 -0.56
CA GLN A 263 -9.78 -13.47 0.67
C GLN A 263 -10.53 -12.17 0.39
N SER A 264 -11.72 -12.00 0.98
CA SER A 264 -12.41 -10.71 0.96
C SER A 264 -11.64 -9.71 1.82
N VAL A 265 -10.85 -8.84 1.17
CA VAL A 265 -10.05 -7.83 1.86
C VAL A 265 -10.91 -6.57 2.06
N MET A 266 -11.24 -6.29 3.33
CA MET A 266 -12.00 -5.09 3.68
C MET A 266 -11.08 -3.88 3.75
N GLY A 267 -11.41 -2.79 3.07
CA GLY A 267 -10.59 -1.56 3.06
C GLY A 267 -10.49 -0.83 4.41
N PHE A 268 -11.30 -1.21 5.41
CA PHE A 268 -11.23 -0.68 6.78
C PHE A 268 -10.41 -1.56 7.73
N ASP A 269 -10.07 -2.79 7.34
CA ASP A 269 -9.22 -3.70 8.12
C ASP A 269 -8.54 -4.72 7.17
N PRO A 270 -7.56 -4.30 6.36
CA PRO A 270 -6.96 -5.15 5.36
C PRO A 270 -6.05 -6.19 6.02
N LEU A 271 -6.33 -7.46 5.73
CA LEU A 271 -5.56 -8.62 6.18
C LEU A 271 -5.21 -8.55 7.68
N PRO A 272 -6.19 -8.60 8.61
CA PRO A 272 -5.93 -8.44 10.04
C PRO A 272 -4.95 -9.50 10.58
N PRO A 273 -4.17 -9.21 11.65
CA PRO A 273 -3.28 -10.18 12.29
C PRO A 273 -4.01 -11.47 12.69
N SER A 274 -3.34 -12.61 12.53
CA SER A 274 -3.90 -13.92 12.92
C SER A 274 -4.08 -14.08 14.42
N ASP A 275 -3.30 -13.34 15.20
CA ASP A 275 -3.27 -13.30 16.67
C ASP A 275 -4.03 -12.08 17.22
N THR A 276 -5.18 -11.76 16.62
CA THR A 276 -6.04 -10.65 17.04
C THR A 276 -6.44 -10.76 18.52
N ILE A 277 -6.29 -9.67 19.28
CA ILE A 277 -6.67 -9.59 20.70
C ILE A 277 -7.94 -8.75 20.83
N TYR A 278 -9.06 -9.39 21.14
CA TYR A 278 -10.32 -8.69 21.39
C TYR A 278 -10.37 -8.16 22.82
N SER A 279 -10.53 -6.84 22.96
CA SER A 279 -10.60 -6.20 24.29
C SER A 279 -12.00 -6.29 24.91
N TYR A 280 -13.02 -6.52 24.09
CA TYR A 280 -14.40 -6.72 24.52
C TYR A 280 -15.07 -7.77 23.64
N THR A 281 -15.94 -8.58 24.24
CA THR A 281 -16.82 -9.48 23.51
C THR A 281 -18.14 -8.75 23.31
N ARG A 282 -18.53 -8.51 22.06
CA ARG A 282 -19.87 -7.98 21.78
C ARG A 282 -20.89 -9.00 22.32
N PRO A 283 -21.83 -8.60 23.20
CA PRO A 283 -22.91 -9.49 23.62
C PRO A 283 -23.64 -10.02 22.38
N GLU A 284 -24.00 -11.30 22.41
CA GLU A 284 -24.76 -11.92 21.33
C GLU A 284 -26.02 -11.08 21.11
N ARG A 285 -26.10 -10.43 19.95
CA ARG A 285 -27.34 -9.77 19.56
C ARG A 285 -28.30 -10.91 19.26
N LEU A 286 -29.22 -11.18 20.20
CA LEU A 286 -30.42 -11.94 19.89
C LEU A 286 -31.02 -11.26 18.65
N SER A 287 -30.81 -11.89 17.51
CA SER A 287 -31.46 -11.49 16.28
C SER A 287 -32.85 -12.07 16.44
N PRO A 288 -33.90 -11.30 16.73
CA PRO A 288 -35.21 -11.84 16.49
C PRO A 288 -35.24 -12.01 14.97
N VAL A 289 -35.05 -13.24 14.50
CA VAL A 289 -35.46 -13.62 13.16
C VAL A 289 -36.98 -13.58 13.19
N SER A 290 -37.54 -12.36 13.28
CA SER A 290 -38.90 -12.12 12.88
C SER A 290 -38.87 -12.34 11.38
N HIS A 291 -39.68 -13.27 10.90
CA HIS A 291 -39.82 -13.66 9.49
C HIS A 291 -40.39 -12.54 8.59
N GLY A 292 -40.03 -11.27 8.85
CA GLY A 292 -40.47 -10.10 8.12
C GLY A 292 -39.54 -9.75 6.96
N ASN A 293 -40.15 -9.21 5.89
CA ASN A 293 -39.46 -8.69 4.71
C ASN A 293 -38.36 -7.67 5.11
N THR A 294 -37.12 -7.90 4.67
CA THR A 294 -35.93 -7.07 4.97
C THR A 294 -36.10 -5.61 4.59
N ILE A 295 -36.86 -5.34 3.53
CA ILE A 295 -37.20 -3.97 3.11
C ILE A 295 -38.08 -3.27 4.16
N ALA A 296 -39.05 -3.98 4.73
CA ALA A 296 -39.91 -3.42 5.77
C ALA A 296 -39.15 -3.16 7.08
N LEU A 297 -38.19 -4.02 7.42
CA LEU A 297 -37.29 -3.81 8.56
C LEU A 297 -36.38 -2.58 8.34
N PHE A 298 -35.88 -2.38 7.12
CA PHE A 298 -35.12 -1.18 6.77
C PHE A 298 -35.95 0.09 6.98
N PHE A 299 -37.17 0.17 6.43
CA PHE A 299 -38.01 1.36 6.63
C PHE A 299 -38.44 1.56 8.09
N ARG A 300 -38.66 0.47 8.84
CA ARG A 300 -38.91 0.56 10.28
C ARG A 300 -37.70 1.09 11.04
N SER A 301 -36.48 0.73 10.66
CA SER A 301 -35.25 1.22 11.31
C SER A 301 -35.02 2.72 11.14
N LEU A 302 -35.66 3.35 10.15
CA LEU A 302 -35.60 4.80 9.92
C LEU A 302 -36.58 5.58 10.82
N LEU A 303 -37.49 4.90 11.53
CA LEU A 303 -38.42 5.56 12.44
C LEU A 303 -37.73 5.86 13.78
N PRO A 304 -37.90 7.07 14.35
CA PRO A 304 -37.29 7.46 15.63
C PRO A 304 -37.65 6.55 16.82
N SER A 305 -38.75 5.80 16.70
CA SER A 305 -39.27 4.89 17.70
C SER A 305 -38.80 3.43 17.52
N TYR A 306 -37.91 3.16 16.57
CA TYR A 306 -37.39 1.81 16.38
C TYR A 306 -36.52 1.38 17.56
N THR A 307 -37.06 0.50 18.39
CA THR A 307 -36.34 -0.18 19.46
C THR A 307 -36.22 -1.65 19.09
N MET A 308 -35.00 -2.18 19.14
CA MET A 308 -34.72 -3.60 18.90
C MET A 308 -35.03 -4.41 20.18
N GLU A 309 -36.15 -4.13 20.85
CA GLU A 309 -36.58 -4.94 21.99
C GLU A 309 -37.40 -6.11 21.42
N GLY A 310 -36.79 -7.30 21.44
CA GLY A 310 -37.53 -8.54 21.32
C GLY A 310 -38.63 -8.56 22.38
N GLU A 311 -39.82 -9.00 21.97
CA GLU A 311 -41.04 -9.12 22.77
C GLU A 311 -40.77 -9.21 24.28
N ARG A 312 -40.80 -8.07 24.96
CA ARG A 312 -41.10 -8.08 26.39
C ARG A 312 -42.55 -8.51 26.47
N GLN A 313 -42.76 -9.70 27.00
CA GLN A 313 -44.05 -10.23 27.41
C GLN A 313 -44.83 -9.10 28.09
N GLU A 314 -45.90 -8.65 27.43
CA GLU A 314 -46.75 -7.56 27.91
C GLU A 314 -47.31 -7.94 29.28
N ASP A 315 -46.89 -7.23 30.31
CA ASP A 315 -47.74 -7.02 31.47
C ASP A 315 -48.43 -5.66 31.26
N GLY A 316 -49.75 -5.67 31.40
CA GLY A 316 -50.64 -4.77 30.69
C GLY A 316 -50.56 -3.29 31.09
N GLY A 317 -51.03 -2.44 30.16
CA GLY A 317 -51.42 -1.07 30.51
C GLY A 317 -51.35 -0.04 29.39
N ALA A 318 -52.45 0.07 28.64
CA ALA A 318 -53.02 1.29 28.06
C ALA A 318 -52.28 2.07 26.93
N GLU A 319 -53.11 2.46 25.96
CA GLU A 319 -52.93 3.48 24.90
C GLU A 319 -52.09 3.10 23.65
N GLY A 320 -52.69 2.22 22.83
CA GLY A 320 -52.30 2.04 21.43
C GLY A 320 -52.66 3.26 20.57
N LEU A 321 -51.76 4.23 20.48
CA LEU A 321 -51.78 5.26 19.44
C LEU A 321 -51.32 4.65 18.10
N ASP A 322 -52.30 4.21 17.31
CA ASP A 322 -52.38 4.21 15.84
C ASP A 322 -51.09 4.05 15.00
N HIS A 323 -50.23 3.10 15.38
CA HIS A 323 -48.96 2.80 14.71
C HIS A 323 -49.13 2.41 13.22
N ASN A 324 -50.27 1.82 12.86
CA ASN A 324 -50.61 1.44 11.49
C ASN A 324 -50.95 2.64 10.59
N GLN A 325 -51.48 3.73 11.14
CA GLN A 325 -51.80 4.92 10.35
C GLN A 325 -50.55 5.69 9.90
N GLY A 326 -49.52 5.74 10.75
CA GLY A 326 -48.23 6.34 10.38
C GLY A 326 -47.54 5.58 9.24
N LEU A 327 -47.57 4.24 9.30
CA LEU A 327 -46.99 3.37 8.26
C LEU A 327 -47.72 3.53 6.91
N ASN A 328 -49.06 3.56 6.94
CA ASN A 328 -49.85 3.74 5.72
C ASN A 328 -49.62 5.12 5.08
N ARG A 329 -49.46 6.18 5.88
CA ARG A 329 -49.13 7.52 5.37
C ARG A 329 -47.75 7.58 4.73
N LEU A 330 -46.75 6.93 5.34
CA LEU A 330 -45.40 6.87 4.77
C LEU A 330 -45.37 6.08 3.46
N MET A 331 -46.04 4.92 3.41
CA MET A 331 -46.14 4.10 2.20
C MET A 331 -46.86 4.84 1.06
N LEU A 332 -47.90 5.62 1.38
CA LEU A 332 -48.57 6.49 0.42
C LEU A 332 -47.66 7.61 -0.09
N ALA A 333 -46.91 8.27 0.79
CA ALA A 333 -45.97 9.33 0.41
C ALA A 333 -44.83 8.81 -0.48
N VAL A 334 -44.31 7.61 -0.22
CA VAL A 334 -43.28 6.97 -1.06
C VAL A 334 -43.87 6.58 -2.42
N ARG A 335 -45.11 6.06 -2.46
CA ARG A 335 -45.79 5.73 -3.72
C ARG A 335 -46.00 6.98 -4.58
N ASP A 336 -46.43 8.10 -3.99
CA ASP A 336 -46.61 9.37 -4.71
C ASP A 336 -45.27 9.92 -5.20
N MET A 337 -44.23 9.86 -4.37
CA MET A 337 -42.88 10.28 -4.78
C MET A 337 -42.38 9.47 -5.98
N MET A 338 -42.57 8.14 -5.97
CA MET A 338 -42.19 7.27 -7.08
C MET A 338 -43.03 7.52 -8.34
N ALA A 339 -44.31 7.88 -8.20
CA ALA A 339 -45.17 8.23 -9.31
C ALA A 339 -44.80 9.57 -9.97
N THR A 340 -44.04 10.43 -9.27
CA THR A 340 -43.61 11.75 -9.77
C THR A 340 -42.33 11.66 -10.62
N PHE A 341 -41.62 10.53 -10.61
CA PHE A 341 -40.46 10.30 -11.45
C PHE A 341 -40.88 9.81 -12.85
N HIS A 342 -41.23 10.76 -13.72
CA HIS A 342 -41.21 10.50 -15.16
C HIS A 342 -39.77 10.64 -15.67
N PHE A 343 -39.19 9.54 -16.14
CA PHE A 343 -37.98 9.56 -16.95
C PHE A 343 -38.28 10.35 -18.23
N HIS A 344 -37.62 11.49 -18.41
CA HIS A 344 -37.58 12.20 -19.68
C HIS A 344 -36.46 11.54 -20.49
N ASP A 345 -36.79 10.60 -21.37
CA ASP A 345 -35.82 10.04 -22.33
C ASP A 345 -35.61 11.06 -23.47
N PRO A 346 -34.39 11.57 -23.69
CA PRO A 346 -34.06 12.28 -24.90
C PRO A 346 -33.63 11.27 -25.98
N GLU A 347 -34.27 11.40 -27.15
CA GLU A 347 -33.79 10.98 -28.48
C GLU A 347 -33.82 9.47 -28.81
N ALA A 348 -34.82 9.08 -29.60
CA ALA A 348 -34.72 8.00 -30.58
C ALA A 348 -35.00 8.57 -31.99
N PRO A 349 -34.26 8.19 -33.05
CA PRO A 349 -34.38 8.81 -34.37
C PRO A 349 -35.68 8.44 -35.08
N HIS A 350 -36.23 9.40 -35.83
CA HIS A 350 -37.38 9.27 -36.71
C HIS A 350 -37.07 8.28 -37.85
N GLU A 351 -37.74 7.12 -37.89
CA GLU A 351 -37.87 6.32 -39.10
C GLU A 351 -39.18 6.73 -39.80
N ASP A 352 -39.05 7.45 -40.92
CA ASP A 352 -40.16 7.78 -41.80
C ASP A 352 -40.61 6.53 -42.57
N HIS A 353 -41.79 6.04 -42.23
CA HIS A 353 -42.57 5.15 -43.10
C HIS A 353 -43.22 5.98 -44.22
N ALA A 354 -42.73 5.82 -45.45
CA ALA A 354 -43.46 6.22 -46.66
C ALA A 354 -44.23 5.00 -47.20
N GLU A 355 -45.56 5.07 -47.17
CA GLU A 355 -46.46 4.12 -47.84
C GLU A 355 -46.55 4.42 -49.34
N GLY A 356 -46.48 3.37 -50.16
CA GLY A 356 -47.49 3.05 -51.19
C GLY A 356 -47.63 3.91 -52.46
N ASP A 357 -47.22 3.28 -53.56
CA ASP A 357 -47.91 3.19 -54.88
C ASP A 357 -47.71 4.26 -55.98
N GLY A 358 -47.35 3.75 -57.18
CA GLY A 358 -47.35 4.41 -58.49
C GLY A 358 -46.21 3.90 -59.39
N GLU A 359 -46.36 2.79 -60.11
CA GLU A 359 -46.85 2.68 -61.51
C GLU A 359 -45.76 2.74 -62.62
N TRP A 360 -45.63 1.59 -63.30
CA TRP A 360 -45.24 1.28 -64.69
C TRP A 360 -43.83 1.56 -65.28
N ASP A 361 -43.38 0.49 -65.96
CA ASP A 361 -42.31 0.24 -66.94
C ASP A 361 -40.83 0.17 -66.50
#